data_AF-A0A497HUR1-F1
#
_entry.id   AF-A0A497HUR1-F1
#
_cell.length_a   1.000
_cell.length_b   1.000
_cell.length_c   1.000
_cell.angle_alpha   90.00
_cell.angle_beta   90.00
_cell.angle_gamma   90.00
#
_symmetry.space_group_name_H-M   'P 1'
#
loop_
_entity.id
_entity.type
_entity.pdbx_description
1 polymer ?
#
loop_
_entity_poly.entity_id
_entity_poly.type
_entity_poly.pdbx_seq_one_letter_code
_entity_poly.pdbx_strand_id
1 'polypeptide(L)'
;MEAISRFAGLLGILSGALLTLSEFTGSADALLWLRSSLQHITTHPALFRALDILIYISALGGIAVLIGGILLYYEFRLTGKLFIILGAGIGFLAFFYSLAQAWIAGQDMIEFIKGYASTLQGMGILLAIAAYSLG
;
A
#
# COMPACT_ATOMS: atom_id res chain seq x y z
N MET A 1 -23.91 0.06 17.27
CA MET A 1 -23.39 -0.23 15.91
C MET A 1 -22.76 0.99 15.25
N GLU A 2 -23.32 2.19 15.43
CA GLU A 2 -22.80 3.45 14.85
C GLU A 2 -21.35 3.78 15.26
N ALA A 3 -21.03 3.64 16.55
CA ALA A 3 -19.68 3.92 17.08
C ALA A 3 -18.59 3.01 16.47
N ILE A 4 -18.92 1.74 16.19
CA ILE A 4 -17.99 0.77 15.59
C ILE A 4 -17.71 1.13 14.13
N SER A 5 -18.74 1.53 13.38
CA SER A 5 -18.60 1.98 11.98
C SER A 5 -17.74 3.24 11.86
N ARG A 6 -17.93 4.21 12.77
CA ARG A 6 -17.12 5.43 12.81
C ARG A 6 -15.67 5.15 13.17
N PHE A 7 -15.44 4.25 14.14
CA PHE A 7 -14.09 3.82 14.50
C PHE A 7 -13.40 3.10 13.34
N ALA A 8 -14.11 2.21 12.63
CA ALA A 8 -13.60 1.56 11.42
C ALA A 8 -13.26 2.57 10.31
N GLY A 9 -14.09 3.60 10.13
CA GLY A 9 -13.81 4.68 9.19
C GLY A 9 -12.55 5.47 9.54
N LEU A 10 -12.34 5.80 10.82
CA LEU A 10 -11.11 6.46 11.29
C LEU A 10 -9.87 5.60 11.04
N LEU A 11 -9.94 4.29 11.31
CA LEU A 11 -8.86 3.35 10.99
C LEU A 11 -8.58 3.30 9.48
N GLY A 12 -9.62 3.34 8.64
CA GLY A 12 -9.48 3.38 7.19
C GLY A 12 -8.82 4.68 6.71
N ILE A 13 -9.19 5.83 7.28
CA ILE A 13 -8.56 7.12 6.96
C ILE A 13 -7.09 7.13 7.36
N LEU A 14 -6.77 6.69 8.58
CA LEU A 14 -5.38 6.58 9.06
C LEU A 14 -4.56 5.62 8.21
N SER A 15 -5.13 4.47 7.87
CA SER A 15 -4.52 3.49 6.97
C SER A 15 -4.20 4.10 5.60
N GLY A 16 -5.18 4.74 4.97
CA GLY A 16 -4.99 5.37 3.66
C GLY A 16 -3.94 6.48 3.70
N ALA A 17 -3.91 7.28 4.77
CA ALA A 17 -2.88 8.31 4.96
C ALA A 17 -1.47 7.69 5.11
N LEU A 18 -1.33 6.63 5.91
CA LEU A 18 -0.05 5.94 6.11
C LEU A 18 0.45 5.28 4.82
N LEU A 19 -0.43 4.61 4.08
CA LEU A 19 -0.09 4.00 2.79
C LEU A 19 0.36 5.07 1.79
N THR A 20 -0.38 6.17 1.69
CA THR A 20 -0.03 7.29 0.81
C THR A 20 1.33 7.89 1.20
N LEU A 21 1.56 8.16 2.50
CA LEU A 21 2.84 8.69 2.99
C LEU A 21 4.00 7.72 2.78
N SER A 22 3.77 6.42 2.91
CA SER A 22 4.79 5.39 2.66
C SER A 22 5.27 5.38 1.22
N GLU A 23 4.42 5.81 0.28
CA GLU A 23 4.79 5.88 -1.13
C GLU A 23 5.64 7.11 -1.44
N PHE A 24 5.31 8.24 -0.81
CA PHE A 24 6.13 9.45 -0.87
C PHE A 24 7.49 9.28 -0.18
N THR A 25 7.62 8.36 0.78
CA THR A 25 8.83 8.19 1.59
C THR A 25 9.66 6.93 1.28
N GLY A 26 9.14 5.96 0.51
CA GLY A 26 9.84 4.70 0.27
C GLY A 26 9.58 4.00 -1.07
N SER A 27 8.39 4.08 -1.65
CA SER A 27 8.13 3.41 -2.95
C SER A 27 8.76 4.15 -4.13
N ALA A 28 8.83 5.48 -4.07
CA ALA A 28 9.52 6.29 -5.07
C ALA A 28 11.01 5.92 -5.19
N ASP A 29 11.71 5.67 -4.07
CA ASP A 29 13.12 5.32 -4.07
C ASP A 29 13.39 3.92 -4.62
N ALA A 30 12.56 2.93 -4.27
CA ALA A 30 12.70 1.56 -4.79
C ALA A 30 12.44 1.49 -6.31
N LEU A 31 11.50 2.29 -6.82
CA LEU A 31 11.15 2.35 -8.23
C LEU A 31 12.12 3.24 -9.04
N LEU A 32 12.65 4.32 -8.45
CA LEU A 32 13.77 5.09 -9.01
C LEU A 32 15.04 4.25 -9.10
N TRP A 33 15.33 3.44 -8.07
CA TRP A 33 16.42 2.48 -8.09
C TRP A 33 16.22 1.37 -9.13
N LEU A 34 14.99 0.86 -9.27
CA LEU A 34 14.69 -0.13 -10.30
C LEU A 34 14.82 0.48 -11.70
N ARG A 35 14.38 1.73 -11.88
CA ARG A 35 14.55 2.50 -13.12
C ARG A 35 16.02 2.71 -13.44
N SER A 36 16.85 3.10 -12.47
CA SER A 36 18.29 3.28 -12.70
C SER A 36 19.01 1.96 -12.98
N SER A 37 18.63 0.88 -12.28
CA SER A 37 19.15 -0.47 -12.52
C SER A 37 18.77 -0.99 -13.91
N LEU A 38 17.53 -0.77 -14.34
CA LEU A 38 17.05 -1.16 -15.67
C LEU A 38 17.66 -0.32 -16.79
N GLN A 39 17.99 0.96 -16.56
CA GLN A 39 18.70 1.79 -17.54
C GLN A 39 20.09 1.22 -17.91
N HIS A 40 20.71 0.42 -17.05
CA HIS A 40 21.97 -0.27 -17.36
C HIS A 40 21.78 -1.55 -18.19
N ILE A 41 20.54 -2.07 -18.27
CA ILE A 41 20.21 -3.34 -18.94
C ILE A 41 19.46 -3.09 -20.25
N THR A 42 18.58 -2.08 -20.29
CA THR A 42 17.76 -1.76 -21.46
C THR A 42 17.33 -0.28 -21.48
N THR A 43 17.22 0.28 -22.68
CA THR A 43 16.71 1.64 -22.91
C THR A 43 15.29 1.65 -23.47
N HIS A 44 14.59 0.50 -23.46
CA HIS A 44 13.27 0.42 -24.10
C HIS A 44 12.21 1.30 -23.39
N PRO A 45 11.65 2.30 -24.08
CA PRO A 45 10.76 3.30 -23.47
C PRO A 45 9.42 2.70 -22.99
N ALA A 46 9.00 1.57 -23.55
CA ALA A 46 7.78 0.88 -23.13
C ALA A 46 7.87 0.30 -21.71
N LEU A 47 9.05 -0.21 -21.32
CA LEU A 47 9.28 -0.77 -19.98
C LEU A 47 9.23 0.32 -18.90
N PHE A 48 9.81 1.49 -19.19
CA PHE A 48 9.78 2.64 -18.28
C PHE A 48 8.36 3.19 -18.11
N ARG A 49 7.57 3.28 -19.20
CA ARG A 49 6.15 3.67 -19.08
C ARG A 49 5.33 2.67 -18.27
N ALA A 50 5.59 1.37 -18.41
CA ALA A 50 4.91 0.35 -17.61
C ALA A 50 5.24 0.50 -16.12
N LEU A 51 6.49 0.81 -15.78
CA LEU A 51 6.91 1.11 -14.41
C LEU A 51 6.23 2.37 -13.87
N ASP A 52 6.22 3.48 -14.62
CA ASP A 52 5.57 4.72 -14.21
C ASP A 52 4.06 4.51 -13.95
N ILE A 53 3.39 3.71 -14.79
CA ILE A 53 1.99 3.31 -14.58
C ILE A 53 1.83 2.50 -13.29
N LEU A 54 2.77 1.59 -13.01
CA LEU A 54 2.75 0.78 -11.79
C LEU A 54 2.94 1.63 -10.52
N ILE A 55 3.80 2.65 -10.58
CA ILE A 55 3.96 3.66 -9.51
C ILE A 55 2.64 4.40 -9.28
N TYR A 56 2.01 4.84 -10.36
CA TYR A 56 0.76 5.59 -10.30
C TYR A 56 -0.39 4.73 -9.75
N ILE A 57 -0.47 3.45 -10.14
CA ILE A 57 -1.44 2.48 -9.61
C ILE A 57 -1.18 2.20 -8.13
N SER A 58 0.09 2.10 -7.71
CA SER A 58 0.44 1.97 -6.31
C SER A 58 -0.10 3.16 -5.52
N ALA A 59 0.23 4.39 -5.95
CA ALA A 59 -0.22 5.65 -5.35
C ALA A 59 -1.75 5.75 -5.18
N LEU A 60 -2.48 5.22 -6.17
CA LEU A 60 -3.94 5.14 -6.14
C LEU A 60 -4.47 4.21 -5.05
N GLY A 61 -3.67 3.23 -4.59
CA GLY A 61 -4.03 2.31 -3.53
C GLY A 61 -4.24 2.99 -2.18
N GLY A 62 -3.30 3.85 -1.75
CA GLY A 62 -3.45 4.62 -0.51
C GLY A 62 -4.66 5.56 -0.53
N ILE A 63 -4.86 6.23 -1.66
CA ILE A 63 -6.02 7.11 -1.89
C ILE A 63 -7.33 6.32 -1.86
N ALA A 64 -7.37 5.13 -2.47
CA ALA A 64 -8.55 4.27 -2.45
C ALA A 64 -8.92 3.84 -1.02
N VAL A 65 -7.94 3.45 -0.20
CA VAL A 65 -8.20 3.13 1.22
C VAL A 65 -8.71 4.36 1.99
N LEU A 66 -8.16 5.53 1.72
CA LEU A 66 -8.57 6.79 2.36
C LEU A 66 -10.04 7.12 2.03
N ILE A 67 -10.42 7.06 0.75
CA ILE A 67 -11.82 7.24 0.30
C ILE A 67 -12.72 6.18 0.93
N GLY A 68 -12.27 4.93 0.98
CA GLY A 68 -13.00 3.84 1.62
C GLY A 68 -13.25 4.06 3.12
N GLY A 69 -12.27 4.59 3.85
CA GLY A 69 -12.40 4.99 5.25
C GLY A 69 -13.39 6.13 5.46
N ILE A 70 -13.38 7.15 4.60
CA ILE A 70 -14.36 8.24 4.61
C ILE A 70 -15.77 7.68 4.39
N LEU A 71 -15.95 6.79 3.42
CA LEU A 71 -17.24 6.15 3.13
C LEU A 71 -17.74 5.32 4.31
N LEU A 72 -16.87 4.57 5.00
CA LEU A 72 -17.23 3.85 6.23
C LEU A 72 -17.67 4.79 7.36
N TYR A 73 -17.03 5.96 7.47
CA TYR A 73 -17.38 6.97 8.47
C TYR A 73 -18.78 7.55 8.24
N TYR A 74 -19.18 7.73 6.98
CA TYR A 74 -20.54 8.16 6.58
C TYR A 74 -21.54 7.00 6.37
N GLU A 75 -21.26 5.82 6.94
CA GLU A 75 -22.13 4.64 6.93
C GLU A 75 -22.35 3.95 5.57
N PHE A 76 -21.58 4.30 4.53
CA PHE A 76 -21.57 3.58 3.25
C PHE A 76 -20.72 2.30 3.33
N ARG A 77 -21.17 1.33 4.14
CA ARG A 77 -20.38 0.14 4.51
C ARG A 77 -19.87 -0.68 3.34
N LEU A 78 -20.74 -1.00 2.39
CA LEU A 78 -20.43 -1.92 1.30
C LEU A 78 -19.43 -1.29 0.31
N THR A 79 -19.67 -0.03 -0.06
CA THR A 79 -18.78 0.74 -0.93
C THR A 79 -17.44 1.02 -0.23
N GLY A 80 -17.47 1.44 1.04
CA GLY A 80 -16.27 1.71 1.82
C GLY A 80 -15.35 0.50 1.93
N LYS A 81 -15.89 -0.68 2.24
CA LYS A 81 -15.13 -1.94 2.27
C LYS A 81 -14.51 -2.32 0.93
N LEU A 82 -15.22 -2.10 -0.17
CA LEU A 82 -14.73 -2.40 -1.51
C LEU A 82 -13.50 -1.55 -1.86
N PHE A 83 -13.55 -0.25 -1.56
CA PHE A 83 -12.42 0.66 -1.74
C PHE A 83 -11.23 0.30 -0.84
N ILE A 84 -11.47 -0.09 0.42
CA ILE A 84 -10.42 -0.53 1.34
C ILE A 84 -9.75 -1.81 0.83
N ILE A 85 -10.50 -2.80 0.36
CA ILE A 85 -9.93 -4.04 -0.20
C ILE A 85 -9.10 -3.75 -1.45
N LEU A 86 -9.62 -2.94 -2.38
CA LEU A 86 -8.92 -2.64 -3.62
C LEU A 86 -7.60 -1.91 -3.33
N GLY A 87 -7.64 -0.92 -2.43
CA GLY A 87 -6.43 -0.18 -2.06
C GLY A 87 -5.43 -1.00 -1.24
N ALA A 88 -5.89 -1.80 -0.28
CA ALA A 88 -5.04 -2.68 0.51
C ALA A 88 -4.43 -3.82 -0.32
N GLY A 89 -5.16 -4.33 -1.32
CA GLY A 89 -4.67 -5.35 -2.25
C GLY A 89 -3.46 -4.88 -3.05
N ILE A 90 -3.46 -3.61 -3.46
CA ILE A 90 -2.31 -2.98 -4.13
C ILE A 90 -1.11 -2.87 -3.17
N GLY A 91 -1.33 -2.45 -1.93
CA GLY A 91 -0.28 -2.44 -0.89
C GLY A 91 0.31 -3.84 -0.62
N PHE A 92 -0.53 -4.88 -0.69
CA PHE A 92 -0.07 -6.27 -0.56
C PHE A 92 0.84 -6.71 -1.70
N LEU A 93 0.59 -6.27 -2.93
CA LEU A 93 1.48 -6.53 -4.07
C LEU A 93 2.85 -5.88 -3.87
N ALA A 94 2.88 -4.65 -3.34
CA ALA A 94 4.13 -3.98 -2.98
C ALA A 94 4.90 -4.75 -1.90
N PHE A 95 4.22 -5.29 -0.89
CA PHE A 95 4.84 -6.18 0.10
C PHE A 95 5.50 -7.41 -0.55
N PHE A 96 4.80 -8.13 -1.43
CA PHE A 96 5.38 -9.30 -2.12
C PHE A 96 6.59 -8.94 -2.97
N TYR A 97 6.56 -7.77 -3.61
CA TYR A 97 7.71 -7.27 -4.35
C TYR A 97 8.91 -7.02 -3.41
N SER A 98 8.71 -6.33 -2.29
CA SER A 98 9.79 -6.08 -1.31
C SER A 98 10.29 -7.38 -0.68
N LEU A 99 9.42 -8.36 -0.45
CA LEU A 99 9.80 -9.69 0.04
C LEU A 99 10.68 -10.44 -0.96
N ALA A 100 10.34 -10.39 -2.26
CA ALA A 100 11.17 -10.99 -3.30
C ALA A 100 12.55 -10.33 -3.38
N GLN A 101 12.62 -9.01 -3.22
CA GLN A 101 13.90 -8.28 -3.20
C GLN A 101 14.76 -8.65 -1.99
N ALA A 102 14.16 -8.74 -0.80
CA ALA A 102 14.86 -9.18 0.41
C ALA A 102 15.42 -10.60 0.25
N TRP A 103 14.69 -11.48 -0.46
CA TRP A 103 15.13 -12.84 -0.72
C TRP A 103 16.30 -12.89 -1.68
N ILE A 104 16.26 -12.12 -2.77
CA ILE A 104 17.39 -12.01 -3.72
C ILE A 104 18.62 -11.41 -3.02
N ALA A 105 18.42 -10.47 -2.10
CA ALA A 105 19.49 -9.86 -1.30
C ALA A 105 20.05 -10.78 -0.20
N GLY A 106 19.48 -11.98 0.00
CA GLY A 106 19.92 -12.93 1.01
C GLY A 106 19.65 -12.49 2.46
N GLN A 107 18.67 -11.60 2.68
CA GLN A 107 18.29 -11.17 4.03
C GLN A 107 17.54 -12.27 4.79
N ASP A 108 17.57 -12.21 6.12
CA ASP A 108 16.71 -13.07 6.94
C ASP A 108 15.25 -12.64 6.78
N MET A 109 14.42 -13.55 6.26
CA MET A 109 12.99 -13.31 6.02
C MET A 109 12.22 -12.95 7.29
N ILE A 110 12.57 -13.54 8.43
CA ILE A 110 11.86 -13.31 9.70
C ILE A 110 12.16 -11.90 10.20
N GLU A 111 13.41 -11.46 10.10
CA GLU A 111 13.82 -10.11 10.46
C GLU A 111 13.22 -9.08 9.50
N PHE A 112 13.20 -9.38 8.19
CA PHE A 112 12.56 -8.54 7.18
C PHE A 112 11.07 -8.35 7.47
N ILE A 113 10.32 -9.41 7.77
CA ILE A 113 8.87 -9.30 8.06
C ILE A 113 8.63 -8.46 9.32
N LYS A 114 9.44 -8.64 10.37
CA LYS A 114 9.37 -7.80 11.59
C LYS A 114 9.68 -6.34 11.29
N GLY A 115 10.72 -6.08 10.50
CA GLY A 115 11.08 -4.75 10.02
C GLY A 115 9.95 -4.13 9.20
N TYR A 116 9.39 -4.88 8.25
CA TYR A 116 8.31 -4.43 7.39
C TYR A 116 7.05 -4.05 8.18
N ALA A 117 6.68 -4.85 9.19
CA ALA A 117 5.55 -4.53 10.07
C ALA A 117 5.72 -3.20 10.83
N SER A 118 6.96 -2.77 11.06
CA SER A 118 7.29 -1.49 11.70
C SER A 118 7.35 -0.30 10.72
N THR A 119 7.20 -0.55 9.41
CA THR A 119 7.17 0.52 8.40
C THR A 119 5.77 1.16 8.30
N LEU A 120 5.72 2.39 7.78
CA LEU A 120 4.46 3.08 7.48
C LEU A 120 3.55 2.25 6.56
N GLN A 121 4.14 1.53 5.59
CA GLN A 121 3.38 0.70 4.66
C GLN A 121 2.78 -0.52 5.38
N GLY A 122 3.58 -1.23 6.18
CA GLY A 122 3.11 -2.37 6.98
C GLY A 122 2.02 -1.97 7.96
N MET A 123 2.21 -0.87 8.70
CA MET A 123 1.19 -0.32 9.60
C MET A 123 -0.09 0.08 8.84
N GLY A 124 0.07 0.71 7.67
CA GLY A 124 -1.03 1.06 6.79
C GLY A 124 -1.86 -0.16 6.38
N ILE A 125 -1.22 -1.25 5.93
CA ILE A 125 -1.90 -2.49 5.54
C ILE A 125 -2.63 -3.11 6.74
N LEU A 126 -1.99 -3.20 7.91
CA LEU A 126 -2.61 -3.77 9.11
C LEU A 126 -3.86 -2.99 9.54
N LEU A 127 -3.80 -1.65 9.49
CA LEU A 127 -4.94 -0.79 9.79
C LEU A 127 -6.06 -0.91 8.74
N ALA A 128 -5.72 -1.14 7.46
CA ALA A 128 -6.71 -1.39 6.41
C ALA A 128 -7.51 -2.67 6.70
N ILE A 129 -6.82 -3.74 7.10
CA ILE A 129 -7.44 -5.01 7.47
C ILE A 129 -8.34 -4.83 8.70
N ALA A 130 -7.87 -4.11 9.71
CA ALA A 130 -8.65 -3.80 10.90
C ALA A 130 -9.92 -3.00 10.54
N ALA A 131 -9.79 -1.95 9.72
CA ALA A 131 -10.91 -1.15 9.24
C ALA A 131 -11.93 -1.98 8.45
N TYR A 132 -11.47 -2.88 7.57
CA TYR A 132 -12.35 -3.78 6.82
C TYR A 132 -13.10 -4.75 7.72
N SER A 133 -12.42 -5.31 8.73
CA SER A 133 -13.00 -6.30 9.66
C SER A 133 -14.07 -5.70 10.58
N LEU A 134 -13.91 -4.43 10.95
CA LEU A 134 -14.78 -3.73 11.89
C LEU A 134 -15.93 -2.95 11.21
N GLY A 135 -15.76 -2.56 9.94
CA GLY A 135 -16.72 -1.78 9.17
C GLY A 135 -17.95 -2.55 8.70
#